data_AF-A0A964E0G0-F1
#
_entry.id   AF-A0A964E0G0-F1
#
_cell.length_a   1.000
_cell.length_b   1.000
_cell.length_c   1.000
_cell.angle_alpha   90.00
_cell.angle_beta   90.00
_cell.angle_gamma   90.00
#
_symmetry.space_group_name_H-M   'P 1'
#
loop_
_entity.id
_entity.type
_entity.pdbx_description
1 polymer ?
#
loop_
_entity_poly.entity_id
_entity_poly.type
_entity_poly.pdbx_seq_one_letter_code
_entity_poly.pdbx_strand_id
1 'polypeptide(L)'
;MSRAVWRIAADTPAYQAHDLSGAGAKACGGRWNAVGLAAVYASESRALACLETIVHVESGGLPLNRYLVEITIPDAIWQAAEHRAAAELAVGWEAEPAGQVSIAFGSQWLKAARSALLVLPSVIVPEEHTILINPLHPDSRAITAQKRRRWLYDPRIRQRAA
;
A
#
# COMPACT_ATOMS: atom_id res chain seq x y z
N MET A 1 14.65 -17.54 3.82
CA MET A 1 14.91 -16.43 2.88
C MET A 1 13.66 -15.54 2.84
N SER A 2 13.83 -14.23 2.60
CA SER A 2 12.76 -13.24 2.69
C SER A 2 13.08 -12.05 1.81
N ARG A 3 12.05 -11.26 1.49
CA ARG A 3 12.15 -10.03 0.70
C ARG A 3 11.58 -8.84 1.44
N ALA A 4 12.07 -7.65 1.08
CA ALA A 4 11.64 -6.39 1.66
C ALA A 4 10.77 -5.61 0.67
N VAL A 5 9.60 -5.15 1.15
CA VAL A 5 8.76 -4.16 0.50
C VAL A 5 8.64 -2.93 1.39
N TRP A 6 8.20 -1.81 0.84
CA TRP A 6 8.39 -0.49 1.45
C TRP A 6 7.08 0.26 1.62
N ARG A 7 6.97 0.99 2.72
CA ARG A 7 5.91 1.97 2.95
C ARG A 7 6.51 3.24 3.54
N ILE A 8 5.93 4.38 3.20
CA ILE A 8 6.19 5.64 3.91
C ILE A 8 4.92 6.00 4.68
N ALA A 9 4.99 5.89 6.01
CA ALA A 9 3.82 6.07 6.87
C ALA A 9 4.13 6.97 8.07
N ALA A 10 3.08 7.48 8.70
CA ALA A 10 3.17 8.29 9.91
C ALA A 10 2.70 7.51 11.13
N ASP A 11 3.22 7.90 12.30
CA ASP A 11 2.56 7.56 13.56
C ASP A 11 1.34 8.45 13.75
N THR A 12 0.23 7.85 14.17
CA THR A 12 -1.00 8.55 14.51
C THR A 12 -1.37 8.24 15.96
N PRO A 13 -2.33 8.98 16.57
CA PRO A 13 -2.84 8.62 17.89
C PRO A 13 -3.45 7.21 17.96
N ALA A 14 -3.91 6.65 16.83
CA ALA A 14 -4.62 5.37 16.78
C ALA A 14 -3.74 4.17 16.36
N TYR A 15 -2.68 4.40 15.58
CA TYR A 15 -1.82 3.34 15.05
C TYR A 15 -0.43 3.86 14.69
N GLN A 16 0.57 2.98 14.73
CA GLN A 16 1.96 3.30 14.41
C GLN A 16 2.28 3.11 12.93
N ALA A 17 3.37 3.74 12.44
CA ALA A 17 3.76 3.66 11.03
C ALA A 17 4.07 2.22 10.55
N HIS A 18 4.52 1.34 11.44
CA HIS A 18 4.78 -0.07 11.14
C HIS A 18 3.56 -0.97 11.39
N ASP A 19 2.36 -0.41 11.60
CA ASP A 19 1.14 -1.19 11.77
C ASP A 19 0.91 -2.15 10.59
N LEU A 20 0.67 -3.42 10.93
CA LEU A 20 0.27 -4.46 9.98
C LEU A 20 -1.19 -4.88 10.16
N SER A 21 -1.95 -4.26 11.06
CA SER A 21 -3.39 -4.53 11.18
C SER A 21 -4.21 -3.90 10.05
N GLY A 22 -3.66 -2.91 9.35
CA GLY A 22 -4.34 -2.20 8.27
C GLY A 22 -5.34 -1.16 8.76
N ALA A 23 -5.17 -0.66 9.99
CA ALA A 23 -6.11 0.25 10.65
C ALA A 23 -6.36 1.54 9.85
N GLY A 24 -5.31 2.12 9.27
CA GLY A 24 -5.43 3.33 8.46
C GLY A 24 -6.30 3.15 7.21
N ALA A 25 -6.00 2.12 6.41
CA ALA A 25 -6.80 1.82 5.21
C ALA A 25 -8.22 1.37 5.59
N LYS A 26 -8.41 0.68 6.72
CA LYS A 26 -9.73 0.34 7.23
C LYS A 26 -10.58 1.59 7.51
N ALA A 27 -9.98 2.61 8.10
CA ALA A 27 -10.67 3.84 8.48
C ALA A 27 -11.01 4.72 7.27
N CYS A 28 -10.08 4.85 6.31
CA CYS A 28 -10.21 5.81 5.21
C CYS A 28 -10.59 5.19 3.86
N GLY A 29 -10.49 3.87 3.71
CA GLY A 29 -10.51 3.23 2.41
C GLY A 29 -9.21 3.48 1.61
N GLY A 30 -9.20 3.04 0.37
CA GLY A 30 -8.12 3.26 -0.59
C GLY A 30 -8.50 2.73 -1.97
N ARG A 31 -7.59 2.81 -2.94
CA ARG A 31 -7.84 2.34 -4.32
C ARG A 31 -8.34 0.90 -4.37
N TRP A 32 -7.82 0.03 -3.50
CA TRP A 32 -8.06 -1.41 -3.50
C TRP A 32 -8.86 -1.90 -2.28
N ASN A 33 -9.44 -1.01 -1.47
CA ASN A 33 -10.27 -1.44 -0.34
C ASN A 33 -11.36 -0.43 0.00
N ALA A 34 -12.57 -0.94 0.26
CA ALA A 34 -13.65 -0.14 0.82
C ALA A 34 -13.35 0.24 2.29
N VAL A 35 -13.94 1.35 2.73
CA VAL A 35 -13.98 1.72 4.16
C VAL A 35 -14.57 0.56 4.97
N GLY A 36 -13.95 0.26 6.11
CA GLY A 36 -14.30 -0.86 6.98
C GLY A 36 -13.54 -2.16 6.69
N LEU A 37 -12.89 -2.30 5.52
CA LEU A 37 -12.03 -3.44 5.20
C LEU A 37 -10.57 -3.09 5.42
N ALA A 38 -9.92 -3.85 6.31
CA ALA A 38 -8.51 -3.66 6.63
C ALA A 38 -7.62 -4.15 5.48
N ALA A 39 -6.64 -3.33 5.13
CA ALA A 39 -5.64 -3.64 4.13
C ALA A 39 -4.33 -2.93 4.47
N VAL A 40 -3.21 -3.55 4.10
CA VAL A 40 -1.88 -2.98 4.29
C VAL A 40 -1.26 -2.77 2.91
N TYR A 41 -0.97 -1.50 2.58
CA TYR A 41 -0.36 -1.13 1.31
C TYR A 41 1.15 -1.01 1.47
N ALA A 42 1.88 -1.51 0.48
CA ALA A 42 3.31 -1.35 0.33
C ALA A 42 3.69 -1.25 -1.16
N SER A 43 4.95 -0.97 -1.44
CA SER A 43 5.53 -0.88 -2.78
C SER A 43 6.79 -1.73 -2.85
N GLU A 44 7.08 -2.32 -4.02
CA GLU A 44 8.32 -3.10 -4.20
C GLU A 44 9.58 -2.24 -4.05
N SER A 45 9.51 -0.97 -4.43
CA SER A 45 10.62 -0.02 -4.36
C SER A 45 10.34 1.13 -3.38
N ARG A 46 11.41 1.67 -2.80
CA ARG A 46 11.35 2.89 -1.96
C ARG A 46 10.94 4.11 -2.78
N ALA A 47 11.33 4.13 -4.05
CA ALA A 47 10.99 5.21 -5.00
C ALA A 47 9.49 5.21 -5.29
N LEU A 48 8.89 4.04 -5.54
CA LEU A 48 7.45 3.93 -5.73
C LEU A 48 6.68 4.26 -4.47
N ALA A 49 7.13 3.79 -3.29
CA ALA A 49 6.51 4.19 -2.03
C ALA A 49 6.51 5.72 -1.83
N CYS A 50 7.56 6.40 -2.31
CA CYS A 50 7.65 7.85 -2.33
C CYS A 50 6.61 8.48 -3.25
N LEU A 51 6.52 8.01 -4.51
CA LEU A 51 5.53 8.49 -5.49
C LEU A 51 4.09 8.31 -4.99
N GLU A 52 3.74 7.10 -4.54
CA GLU A 52 2.40 6.74 -4.03
C GLU A 52 2.02 7.59 -2.82
N THR A 53 2.98 7.98 -1.98
CA THR A 53 2.70 8.80 -0.80
C THR A 53 2.63 10.30 -1.13
N ILE A 54 3.42 10.78 -2.11
CA ILE A 54 3.43 12.21 -2.50
C ILE A 54 2.12 12.62 -3.16
N VAL A 55 1.56 11.79 -4.03
CA VAL A 55 0.28 12.12 -4.70
C VAL A 55 -0.86 12.30 -3.69
N HIS A 56 -0.80 11.63 -2.54
CA HIS A 56 -1.75 11.82 -1.43
C HIS A 56 -1.41 13.02 -0.51
N VAL A 57 -0.21 13.59 -0.61
CA VAL A 57 0.24 14.75 0.20
C VAL A 57 -0.28 16.08 -0.36
N GLU A 58 -0.54 16.16 -1.67
CA GLU A 58 -1.12 17.36 -2.29
C GLU A 58 -2.49 17.74 -1.68
N SER A 59 -3.17 16.80 -1.02
CA SER A 59 -4.47 17.03 -0.38
C SER A 59 -4.41 17.63 1.04
N GLY A 60 -3.23 17.81 1.67
CA GLY A 60 -3.19 18.19 3.09
C GLY A 60 -1.89 18.76 3.68
N GLY A 61 -0.89 19.10 2.86
CA GLY A 61 0.42 19.58 3.34
C GLY A 61 1.41 18.46 3.62
N LEU A 62 2.72 18.73 3.57
CA LEU A 62 3.77 17.75 3.86
C LEU A 62 3.73 17.35 5.35
N PRO A 63 3.31 16.12 5.72
CA PRO A 63 3.29 15.75 7.12
C PRO A 63 4.71 15.41 7.57
N LEU A 64 5.21 16.16 8.56
CA LEU A 64 6.60 16.13 9.01
C LEU A 64 7.01 14.87 9.79
N ASN A 65 6.04 14.00 10.10
CA ASN A 65 6.22 12.78 10.90
C ASN A 65 6.09 11.50 10.06
N ARG A 66 6.83 11.41 8.94
CA ARG A 66 6.89 10.18 8.14
C ARG A 66 8.13 9.34 8.42
N TYR A 67 7.97 8.03 8.28
CA TYR A 67 9.03 7.03 8.44
C TYR A 67 9.09 6.14 7.21
N LEU A 68 10.30 5.77 6.82
CA LEU A 68 10.49 4.64 5.93
C LEU A 68 10.30 3.36 6.75
N VAL A 69 9.33 2.56 6.34
CA VAL A 69 9.00 1.28 6.94
C VAL A 69 9.40 0.19 5.96
N GLU A 70 10.20 -0.74 6.44
CA GLU A 70 10.46 -1.99 5.76
C GLU A 70 9.46 -3.03 6.24
N ILE A 71 8.83 -3.71 5.30
CA ILE A 71 7.96 -4.85 5.56
C ILE A 71 8.65 -6.08 5.00
N THR A 72 9.00 -7.02 5.86
CA THR A 72 9.70 -8.24 5.51
C THR A 72 8.70 -9.36 5.29
N ILE A 73 8.68 -9.89 4.06
CA ILE A 73 7.79 -10.95 3.61
C ILE A 73 8.62 -12.24 3.42
N PRO A 74 8.27 -13.35 4.08
CA PRO A 74 8.86 -14.65 3.80
C PRO A 74 8.69 -15.06 2.33
N ASP A 75 9.72 -15.63 1.72
CA ASP A 75 9.65 -15.96 0.28
C ASP A 75 8.55 -16.96 -0.06
N ALA A 76 8.24 -17.91 0.83
CA ALA A 76 7.13 -18.83 0.61
C ALA A 76 5.78 -18.11 0.45
N ILE A 77 5.56 -17.04 1.22
CA ILE A 77 4.35 -16.22 1.14
C ILE A 77 4.37 -15.40 -0.15
N TRP A 78 5.54 -14.89 -0.54
CA TRP A 78 5.66 -14.19 -1.83
C TRP A 78 5.37 -15.09 -3.03
N GLN A 79 5.91 -16.30 -3.04
CA GLN A 79 5.68 -17.23 -4.15
C GLN A 79 4.20 -17.67 -4.24
N ALA A 80 3.47 -17.60 -3.13
CA ALA A 80 2.03 -17.83 -3.09
C ALA A 80 1.18 -16.57 -3.35
N ALA A 81 1.79 -15.45 -3.70
CA ALA A 81 1.06 -14.22 -3.98
C ALA A 81 0.19 -14.34 -5.25
N GLU A 82 -0.94 -13.65 -5.24
CA GLU A 82 -1.71 -13.44 -6.46
C GLU A 82 -1.14 -12.26 -7.22
N HIS A 83 -0.88 -12.43 -8.51
CA HIS A 83 -0.41 -11.36 -9.39
C HIS A 83 -1.52 -10.96 -10.35
N ARG A 84 -1.67 -9.66 -10.57
CA ARG A 84 -2.53 -9.11 -11.63
C ARG A 84 -1.75 -8.09 -12.43
N ALA A 85 -1.72 -8.26 -13.73
CA ALA A 85 -1.24 -7.27 -14.68
C ALA A 85 -2.35 -6.27 -14.99
N ALA A 86 -1.97 -5.08 -15.49
CA ALA A 86 -2.91 -4.04 -15.90
C ALA A 86 -3.95 -4.54 -16.92
N ALA A 87 -3.54 -5.39 -17.86
CA ALA A 87 -4.43 -5.97 -18.88
C ALA A 87 -5.45 -6.99 -18.33
N GLU A 88 -5.24 -7.52 -17.13
CA GLU A 88 -6.15 -8.47 -16.47
C GLU A 88 -7.17 -7.78 -15.57
N LEU A 89 -7.00 -6.47 -15.35
CA LEU A 89 -7.90 -5.66 -14.55
C LEU A 89 -9.00 -5.07 -15.45
N ALA A 90 -10.21 -4.96 -14.89
CA ALA A 90 -11.32 -4.36 -15.61
C ALA A 90 -11.05 -2.88 -15.90
N VAL A 91 -11.52 -2.42 -17.06
CA VAL A 91 -11.42 -1.00 -17.48
C VAL A 91 -11.92 -0.08 -16.36
N GLY A 92 -11.11 0.91 -15.98
CA GLY A 92 -11.41 1.87 -14.91
C GLY A 92 -10.77 1.52 -13.57
N TRP A 93 -9.92 0.49 -13.48
CA TRP A 93 -9.12 0.21 -12.29
C TRP A 93 -8.15 1.36 -11.95
N GLU A 94 -7.68 2.05 -12.98
CA GLU A 94 -6.75 3.16 -12.95
C GLU A 94 -7.43 4.54 -12.81
N ALA A 95 -8.77 4.58 -12.70
CA ALA A 95 -9.51 5.85 -12.62
C ALA A 95 -8.98 6.78 -11.51
N GLU A 96 -9.00 8.09 -11.77
CA GLU A 96 -8.59 9.13 -10.82
C GLU A 96 -9.70 10.19 -10.67
N PRO A 97 -10.28 10.37 -9.46
CA PRO A 97 -10.06 9.59 -8.23
C PRO A 97 -10.43 8.11 -8.36
N ALA A 98 -9.89 7.27 -7.49
CA ALA A 98 -10.15 5.82 -7.50
C ALA A 98 -11.66 5.52 -7.41
N GLY A 99 -12.15 4.72 -8.36
CA GLY A 99 -13.56 4.41 -8.52
C GLY A 99 -13.98 3.03 -8.02
N GLN A 100 -15.25 2.70 -8.22
CA GLN A 100 -15.85 1.43 -7.80
C GLN A 100 -15.11 0.20 -8.35
N VAL A 101 -14.51 0.28 -9.55
CA VAL A 101 -13.88 -0.86 -10.23
C VAL A 101 -12.72 -1.44 -9.38
N SER A 102 -11.72 -0.63 -9.04
CA SER A 102 -10.58 -1.08 -8.25
C SER A 102 -10.98 -1.40 -6.80
N ILE A 103 -11.89 -0.59 -6.22
CA ILE A 103 -12.36 -0.77 -4.84
C ILE A 103 -13.09 -2.11 -4.71
N ALA A 104 -13.99 -2.43 -5.64
CA ALA A 104 -14.74 -3.68 -5.63
C ALA A 104 -13.82 -4.88 -5.85
N PHE A 105 -12.90 -4.79 -6.81
CA PHE A 105 -11.92 -5.85 -7.08
C PHE A 105 -11.10 -6.21 -5.84
N GLY A 106 -10.45 -5.22 -5.22
CA GLY A 106 -9.62 -5.46 -4.05
C GLY A 106 -10.43 -5.85 -2.81
N SER A 107 -11.64 -5.27 -2.64
CA SER A 107 -12.56 -5.68 -1.56
C SER A 107 -13.01 -7.13 -1.69
N GLN A 108 -13.25 -7.62 -2.91
CA GLN A 108 -13.58 -9.01 -3.16
C GLN A 108 -12.40 -9.92 -2.82
N TRP A 109 -11.18 -9.54 -3.22
CA TRP A 109 -9.97 -10.28 -2.85
C TRP A 109 -9.76 -10.34 -1.34
N LEU A 110 -9.88 -9.21 -0.63
CA LEU A 110 -9.74 -9.13 0.83
C LEU A 110 -10.73 -10.06 1.55
N LYS A 111 -12.00 -10.06 1.11
CA LYS A 111 -13.06 -10.91 1.70
C LYS A 111 -12.87 -12.39 1.39
N ALA A 112 -12.41 -12.71 0.18
CA ALA A 112 -12.17 -14.08 -0.23
C ALA A 112 -10.98 -14.72 0.50
N ALA A 113 -10.03 -13.91 0.97
CA ALA A 113 -8.83 -14.36 1.68
C ALA A 113 -8.13 -15.54 0.96
N ARG A 114 -8.04 -15.47 -0.38
CA ARG A 114 -7.49 -16.53 -1.23
C ARG A 114 -5.96 -16.55 -1.28
N SER A 115 -5.33 -15.43 -0.92
CA SER A 115 -3.89 -15.30 -0.70
C SER A 115 -3.64 -14.23 0.36
N ALA A 116 -2.47 -14.24 1.00
CA ALA A 116 -2.07 -13.16 1.91
C ALA A 116 -1.65 -11.89 1.17
N LEU A 117 -1.16 -12.05 -0.07
CA LEU A 117 -0.60 -10.99 -0.89
C LEU A 117 -1.30 -10.93 -2.23
N LEU A 118 -1.56 -9.70 -2.66
CA LEU A 118 -1.98 -9.35 -4.01
C LEU A 118 -1.04 -8.30 -4.56
N VAL A 119 -0.35 -8.65 -5.64
CA VAL A 119 0.61 -7.82 -6.37
C VAL A 119 -0.12 -7.19 -7.55
N LEU A 120 -0.12 -5.86 -7.59
CA LEU A 120 -0.91 -5.04 -8.53
C LEU A 120 -0.01 -4.01 -9.21
N PRO A 121 -0.30 -3.60 -10.46
CA PRO A 121 0.38 -2.46 -11.06
C PRO A 121 0.15 -1.19 -10.24
N SER A 122 1.17 -0.33 -10.15
CA SER A 122 0.93 1.05 -9.72
C SER A 122 0.15 1.80 -10.80
N VAL A 123 -0.73 2.70 -10.40
CA VAL A 123 -1.37 3.65 -11.34
C VAL A 123 -0.38 4.69 -11.83
N ILE A 124 0.68 4.97 -11.05
CA ILE A 124 1.70 5.97 -11.38
C ILE A 124 2.73 5.39 -12.37
N VAL A 125 3.19 4.18 -12.11
CA VAL A 125 4.19 3.46 -12.93
C VAL A 125 3.70 2.02 -13.14
N PRO A 126 2.90 1.75 -14.19
CA PRO A 126 2.27 0.44 -14.40
C PRO A 126 3.22 -0.76 -14.48
N GLU A 127 4.49 -0.53 -14.78
CA GLU A 127 5.55 -1.53 -14.83
C GLU A 127 6.13 -1.89 -13.45
N GLU A 128 5.88 -1.08 -12.42
CA GLU A 128 6.24 -1.37 -11.03
C GLU A 128 5.01 -1.76 -10.19
N HIS A 129 5.23 -2.52 -9.11
CA HIS A 129 4.13 -3.10 -8.35
C HIS A 129 3.90 -2.45 -6.98
N THR A 130 2.60 -2.26 -6.70
CA THR A 130 2.07 -2.09 -5.35
C THR A 130 1.64 -3.44 -4.78
N ILE A 131 1.82 -3.60 -3.47
CA ILE A 131 1.54 -4.84 -2.76
C ILE A 131 0.41 -4.56 -1.77
N LEU A 132 -0.69 -5.28 -1.92
CA LEU A 132 -1.79 -5.32 -0.98
C LEU A 132 -1.62 -6.55 -0.09
N ILE A 133 -1.48 -6.34 1.21
CA ILE A 133 -1.41 -7.41 2.21
C ILE A 133 -2.77 -7.49 2.91
N ASN A 134 -3.33 -8.70 2.97
CA ASN A 134 -4.56 -8.98 3.70
C ASN A 134 -4.21 -9.35 5.15
N PRO A 135 -4.42 -8.46 6.14
CA PRO A 135 -4.07 -8.73 7.53
C PRO A 135 -4.95 -9.81 8.19
N LEU A 136 -6.06 -10.21 7.54
CA LEU A 136 -6.94 -11.27 8.05
C LEU A 136 -6.56 -12.65 7.50
N HIS A 137 -5.66 -12.73 6.53
CA HIS A 137 -5.19 -14.01 6.01
C HIS A 137 -4.21 -14.67 7.00
N PRO A 138 -4.33 -15.97 7.33
CA PRO A 138 -3.47 -16.64 8.32
C PRO A 138 -1.97 -16.47 8.06
N ASP A 139 -1.52 -16.62 6.81
CA ASP A 139 -0.10 -16.51 6.45
C ASP A 139 0.49 -15.11 6.70
N SER A 140 -0.33 -14.05 6.71
CA SER A 140 0.14 -12.68 6.98
C SER A 140 0.80 -12.53 8.36
N ARG A 141 0.52 -13.44 9.30
CA ARG A 141 1.11 -13.44 10.66
C ARG A 141 2.63 -13.58 10.67
N ALA A 142 3.21 -14.16 9.61
CA ALA A 142 4.66 -14.29 9.49
C ALA A 142 5.33 -13.05 8.85
N ILE A 143 4.54 -12.08 8.39
CA ILE A 143 5.04 -10.81 7.86
C ILE A 143 5.38 -9.89 9.03
N THR A 144 6.54 -9.22 8.96
CA THR A 144 6.98 -8.28 9.99
C THR A 144 7.21 -6.90 9.40
N ALA A 145 7.13 -5.86 10.22
CA ALA A 145 7.36 -4.49 9.78
C ALA A 145 8.20 -3.72 10.80
N GLN A 146 9.14 -2.91 10.31
CA GLN A 146 10.02 -2.12 11.16
C GLN A 146 10.26 -0.73 10.56
N LYS A 147 10.20 0.30 11.42
CA LYS A 147 10.67 1.64 11.08
C LYS A 147 12.19 1.60 10.90
N ARG A 148 12.69 1.94 9.72
CA ARG A 148 14.14 1.99 9.45
C ARG A 148 14.73 3.34 9.77
N ARG A 149 14.07 4.41 9.35
CA ARG A 149 14.50 5.79 9.57
C ARG A 149 13.35 6.77 9.36
N ARG A 150 13.53 8.03 9.76
CA ARG A 150 12.66 9.12 9.32
C ARG A 150 12.72 9.24 7.79
N TRP A 151 11.59 9.55 7.19
CA TRP A 151 11.49 9.91 5.78
C TRP A 151 11.39 11.43 5.67
N LEU A 152 12.37 12.03 5.00
CA LEU A 152 12.40 13.44 4.70
C LEU A 152 12.25 13.56 3.19
N TYR A 153 11.18 14.21 2.74
CA TYR A 153 11.04 14.54 1.32
C TYR A 153 12.05 15.63 0.96
N ASP A 154 12.63 15.55 -0.24
CA ASP A 154 13.51 16.61 -0.73
C ASP A 154 12.70 17.91 -0.88
N PRO A 155 13.15 19.04 -0.31
CA PRO A 155 12.45 20.32 -0.40
C PRO A 155 12.28 20.83 -1.83
N ARG A 156 13.01 20.28 -2.81
CA ARG A 156 12.83 20.56 -4.25
C ARG A 156 11.55 19.96 -4.82
N ILE A 157 10.93 18.98 -4.14
CA ILE A 157 9.59 18.49 -4.45
C ILE A 157 8.62 19.59 -4.04
N ARG A 158 8.37 20.52 -4.97
CA ARG A 158 7.49 21.67 -4.74
C ARG A 158 6.05 21.19 -4.71
N GLN A 159 5.29 21.63 -3.71
CA GLN A 159 3.84 21.73 -3.87
C GLN A 159 3.60 22.62 -5.09
N ARG A 160 2.79 22.17 -6.06
CA ARG A 160 2.18 23.12 -6.99
C ARG A 160 1.45 24.15 -6.13
N ALA A 161 1.83 25.42 -6.27
CA ALA A 161 1.03 26.50 -5.74
C ALA A 161 -0.37 26.35 -6.36
N ALA A 162 -1.39 26.30 -5.50
CA ALA A 162 -2.78 26.36 -5.92
C ALA A 162 -3.05 27.67 -6.69
#